data_AF-A0A948Q251-F1
#
_entry.id   AF-A0A948Q251-F1
#
_cell.length_a   1.000
_cell.length_b   1.000
_cell.length_c   1.000
_cell.angle_alpha   90.00
_cell.angle_beta   90.00
_cell.angle_gamma   90.00
#
_symmetry.space_group_name_H-M   'P 1'
#
loop_
_entity.id
_entity.type
_entity.pdbx_description
1 polymer ?
#
loop_
_entity_poly.entity_id
_entity_poly.type
_entity_poly.pdbx_seq_one_letter_code
_entity_poly.pdbx_strand_id
1 'polypeptide(L)'
;RHIVRQDPDVIVIGEIRDRFSADTAIQAALTGHKVLTTFHTEDSIGGLLRLLHMDIDAFLISSTVVSIVAQRLLRRVCPSCRTDHVLTPDEIRRLGYDPKDVRRLVFARGTGCQDCRFLGYKGRVAVFELLILNEQVKDALIQRRASYDIRRISIETTGLVSLLEDGIFKASQGLTSFEEIIRMLPRLSRPRPLGELNRLQGARS
;
A
#
# COMPACT_ATOMS: atom_id res chain seq x y z
N ARG A 1 -8.93 -18.00 -22.62
CA ARG A 1 -9.51 -19.36 -22.78
C ARG A 1 -8.46 -20.47 -23.04
N HIS A 2 -7.24 -20.21 -23.54
CA HIS A 2 -6.26 -21.28 -23.83
C HIS A 2 -5.41 -21.76 -22.64
N ILE A 3 -5.21 -20.94 -21.60
CA ILE A 3 -4.31 -21.28 -20.47
C ILE A 3 -4.82 -22.45 -19.61
N VAL A 4 -6.14 -22.58 -19.41
CA VAL A 4 -6.72 -23.60 -18.50
C VAL A 4 -6.53 -25.03 -19.04
N ARG A 5 -6.15 -25.20 -20.32
CA ARG A 5 -5.86 -26.51 -20.93
C ARG A 5 -4.36 -26.84 -20.96
N GLN A 6 -3.55 -26.18 -20.12
CA GLN A 6 -2.09 -26.37 -20.04
C GLN A 6 -1.64 -26.99 -18.71
N ASP A 7 -2.58 -27.43 -17.87
CA ASP A 7 -2.29 -27.91 -16.51
C ASP A 7 -1.40 -26.95 -15.69
N PRO A 8 -1.71 -25.62 -15.62
CA PRO A 8 -0.79 -24.66 -15.02
C PRO A 8 -0.98 -24.53 -13.50
N ASP A 9 0.07 -24.73 -12.70
CA ASP A 9 -0.02 -24.46 -11.24
C ASP A 9 -0.26 -22.97 -10.91
N VAL A 10 0.31 -22.07 -11.71
CA VAL A 10 0.27 -20.61 -11.52
C VAL A 10 -0.12 -19.92 -12.83
N ILE A 11 -1.10 -19.02 -12.75
CA ILE A 11 -1.60 -18.25 -13.88
C ILE A 11 -1.33 -16.77 -13.63
N VAL A 12 -0.67 -16.11 -14.58
CA VAL A 12 -0.48 -14.65 -14.58
C VAL A 12 -1.38 -14.02 -15.62
N ILE A 13 -2.30 -13.19 -15.18
CA ILE A 13 -3.14 -12.35 -16.03
C ILE A 13 -2.60 -10.93 -15.91
N GLY A 14 -2.22 -10.31 -17.03
CA GLY A 14 -1.51 -9.02 -17.00
C GLY A 14 -2.26 -7.95 -16.21
N GLU A 15 -3.52 -7.69 -16.55
CA GLU A 15 -4.35 -6.69 -15.91
C GLU A 15 -5.83 -7.08 -16.06
N ILE A 16 -6.64 -6.80 -15.04
CA ILE A 16 -8.10 -6.91 -15.10
C ILE A 16 -8.69 -5.53 -15.35
N ARG A 17 -9.25 -5.34 -16.55
CA ARG A 17 -9.87 -4.08 -17.00
C ARG A 17 -11.39 -4.11 -17.02
N ASP A 18 -11.96 -5.30 -17.13
CA ASP A 18 -13.39 -5.54 -17.32
C ASP A 18 -13.85 -6.77 -16.54
N ARG A 19 -15.18 -6.89 -16.43
CA ARG A 19 -15.86 -8.00 -15.75
C ARG A 19 -15.48 -9.36 -16.33
N PHE A 20 -15.38 -9.47 -17.65
CA PHE A 20 -15.05 -10.74 -18.31
C PHE A 20 -13.67 -11.27 -17.89
N SER A 21 -12.68 -10.38 -17.83
CA SER A 21 -11.33 -10.70 -17.38
C SER A 21 -11.30 -11.07 -15.89
N ALA A 22 -12.08 -10.35 -15.07
CA ALA A 22 -12.25 -10.65 -13.65
C ALA A 22 -12.88 -12.04 -13.42
N ASP A 23 -13.98 -12.35 -14.10
CA ASP A 23 -14.65 -13.65 -14.04
C ASP A 23 -13.70 -14.77 -14.43
N THR A 24 -12.92 -14.58 -15.51
CA THR A 24 -11.94 -15.58 -15.95
C THR A 24 -10.88 -15.85 -14.87
N ALA A 25 -10.38 -14.80 -14.21
CA ALA A 25 -9.40 -14.92 -13.13
C ALA A 25 -9.99 -15.67 -11.93
N ILE A 26 -11.23 -15.36 -11.55
CA ILE A 26 -11.94 -15.99 -10.43
C ILE A 26 -12.22 -17.46 -10.71
N GLN A 27 -12.69 -17.80 -11.91
CA GLN A 27 -12.91 -19.20 -12.29
C GLN A 27 -11.61 -20.01 -12.29
N ALA A 28 -10.51 -19.41 -12.74
CA ALA A 28 -9.19 -20.05 -12.65
C ALA A 28 -8.77 -20.27 -11.19
N ALA A 29 -9.03 -19.33 -10.29
CA ALA A 29 -8.75 -19.47 -8.87
C ALA A 29 -9.64 -20.52 -8.18
N LEU A 30 -10.94 -20.56 -8.48
CA LEU A 30 -11.90 -21.55 -7.94
C LEU A 30 -11.55 -22.98 -8.34
N THR A 31 -10.90 -23.16 -9.48
CA THR A 31 -10.45 -24.47 -9.96
C THR A 31 -9.11 -24.91 -9.34
N GLY A 32 -8.60 -24.15 -8.37
CA GLY A 32 -7.43 -24.51 -7.56
C GLY A 32 -6.11 -23.88 -8.01
N HIS A 33 -6.11 -23.08 -9.07
CA HIS A 33 -4.89 -22.46 -9.58
C HIS A 33 -4.52 -21.20 -8.78
N LYS A 34 -3.22 -20.95 -8.62
CA LYS A 34 -2.75 -19.67 -8.07
C LYS A 34 -2.79 -18.60 -9.14
N VAL A 35 -3.62 -17.58 -8.96
CA VAL A 35 -3.77 -16.50 -9.95
C VAL A 35 -3.10 -15.22 -9.46
N LEU A 36 -2.24 -14.63 -10.29
CA LEU A 36 -1.65 -13.31 -10.09
C LEU A 36 -2.16 -12.37 -11.17
N THR A 37 -2.61 -11.19 -10.75
CA THR A 37 -3.16 -10.18 -11.66
C THR A 37 -2.94 -8.78 -11.12
N THR A 38 -3.18 -7.76 -11.94
CA THR A 38 -3.02 -6.36 -11.56
C THR A 38 -4.29 -5.55 -11.79
N PHE A 39 -4.43 -4.48 -11.00
CA PHE A 39 -5.46 -3.47 -11.10
C PHE A 39 -4.84 -2.07 -11.02
N HIS A 40 -5.52 -1.09 -11.61
CA HIS A 40 -5.21 0.31 -11.41
C HIS A 40 -6.11 0.91 -10.33
N THR A 41 -5.61 0.91 -9.09
CA THR A 41 -6.31 1.48 -7.93
C THR A 41 -5.38 2.38 -7.11
N GLU A 42 -5.96 3.19 -6.23
CA GLU A 42 -5.20 4.07 -5.36
C GLU A 42 -4.51 3.32 -4.22
N ASP A 43 -5.17 2.29 -3.70
CA ASP A 43 -4.75 1.46 -2.58
C ASP A 43 -5.26 0.00 -2.72
N SER A 44 -4.97 -0.83 -1.71
CA SER A 44 -5.28 -2.26 -1.75
C SER A 44 -6.79 -2.56 -1.63
N ILE A 45 -7.52 -1.79 -0.84
CA ILE A 45 -8.97 -1.93 -0.61
C ILE A 45 -9.75 -1.48 -1.85
N GLY A 46 -9.26 -0.46 -2.55
CA GLY A 46 -9.76 -0.05 -3.85
C GLY A 46 -9.73 -1.20 -4.86
N GLY A 47 -8.76 -2.13 -4.75
CA GLY A 47 -8.72 -3.36 -5.52
C GLY A 47 -9.93 -4.26 -5.28
N LEU A 48 -10.30 -4.48 -4.02
CA LEU A 48 -11.52 -5.24 -3.67
C LEU A 48 -12.78 -4.55 -4.18
N LEU A 49 -12.88 -3.25 -3.97
CA LEU A 49 -14.05 -2.48 -4.43
C LEU A 49 -14.14 -2.45 -5.95
N ARG A 50 -13.01 -2.47 -6.66
CA ARG A 50 -12.99 -2.51 -8.12
C ARG A 50 -13.61 -3.81 -8.65
N LEU A 51 -13.36 -4.94 -7.99
CA LEU A 51 -14.02 -6.21 -8.31
C LEU A 51 -15.53 -6.14 -8.05
N LEU A 52 -15.96 -5.58 -6.91
CA LEU A 52 -17.39 -5.36 -6.63
C LEU A 52 -18.07 -4.46 -7.68
N HIS A 53 -17.40 -3.38 -8.11
CA HIS A 53 -17.90 -2.48 -9.16
C HIS A 53 -17.94 -3.11 -10.55
N MET A 54 -17.22 -4.22 -10.76
CA MET A 54 -17.32 -5.05 -11.96
C MET A 54 -18.42 -6.11 -11.84
N ASP A 55 -19.32 -5.98 -10.86
CA ASP A 55 -20.41 -6.93 -10.57
C ASP A 55 -19.92 -8.36 -10.30
N ILE A 56 -18.73 -8.49 -9.73
CA ILE A 56 -18.28 -9.75 -9.16
C ILE A 56 -18.93 -9.91 -7.79
N ASP A 57 -19.55 -11.07 -7.56
CA ASP A 57 -20.18 -11.38 -6.28
C ASP A 57 -19.18 -11.37 -5.12
N ALA A 58 -19.56 -10.70 -4.03
CA ALA A 58 -18.73 -10.56 -2.83
C ALA A 58 -18.28 -11.92 -2.27
N PHE A 59 -19.13 -12.93 -2.38
CA PHE A 59 -18.82 -14.31 -1.99
C PHE A 59 -17.71 -14.93 -2.83
N LEU A 60 -17.69 -14.68 -4.14
CA LEU A 60 -16.62 -15.17 -5.01
C LEU A 60 -15.30 -14.46 -4.71
N ILE A 61 -15.34 -13.16 -4.46
CA ILE A 61 -14.15 -12.39 -4.05
C ILE A 61 -13.61 -12.92 -2.72
N SER A 62 -14.46 -13.08 -1.71
CA SER A 62 -14.04 -13.52 -0.37
C SER A 62 -13.49 -14.96 -0.34
N SER A 63 -13.96 -15.83 -1.25
CA SER A 63 -13.50 -17.21 -1.35
C SER A 63 -12.26 -17.40 -2.22
N THR A 64 -11.97 -16.49 -3.16
CA THR A 64 -10.85 -16.65 -4.11
C THR A 64 -9.68 -15.70 -3.86
N VAL A 65 -9.93 -14.48 -3.38
CA VAL A 65 -8.88 -13.49 -3.18
C VAL A 65 -8.18 -13.74 -1.85
N VAL A 66 -6.90 -14.10 -1.90
CA VAL A 66 -6.08 -14.31 -0.70
C VAL A 66 -5.57 -12.99 -0.14
N SER A 67 -5.06 -12.12 -1.01
CA SER A 67 -4.48 -10.84 -0.63
C SER A 67 -4.44 -9.87 -1.81
N ILE A 68 -4.33 -8.58 -1.51
CA ILE A 68 -4.09 -7.52 -2.49
C ILE A 68 -2.90 -6.68 -2.02
N VAL A 69 -1.95 -6.45 -2.92
CA VAL A 69 -0.82 -5.55 -2.68
C VAL A 69 -1.02 -4.28 -3.48
N ALA A 70 -1.05 -3.14 -2.80
CA ALA A 70 -0.84 -1.84 -3.44
C ALA A 70 0.62 -1.42 -3.29
N GLN A 71 1.15 -0.78 -4.33
CA GLN A 71 2.53 -0.30 -4.32
C GLN A 71 2.66 1.07 -4.97
N ARG A 72 3.63 1.85 -4.47
CA ARG A 72 4.09 3.10 -5.10
C ARG A 72 5.61 3.14 -5.09
N LEU A 73 6.19 3.77 -6.09
CA LEU A 73 7.63 4.06 -6.14
C LEU A 73 7.85 5.53 -5.83
N LEU A 74 8.59 5.81 -4.76
CA LEU A 74 9.04 7.15 -4.43
C LEU A 74 10.50 7.31 -4.84
N ARG A 75 10.92 8.56 -5.04
CA ARG A 75 12.33 8.88 -5.25
C ARG A 75 13.09 8.69 -3.94
N ARG A 76 14.25 8.02 -4.02
CA ARG A 76 15.12 7.81 -2.87
C ARG A 76 15.98 9.05 -2.63
N VAL A 77 16.08 9.53 -1.39
CA VAL A 77 16.97 10.65 -1.04
C VAL A 77 18.40 10.28 -1.42
N CYS A 78 19.11 11.19 -2.09
CA CYS A 78 20.48 10.95 -2.51
C CYS A 78 21.40 10.70 -1.30
N PRO A 79 22.11 9.57 -1.21
CA PRO A 79 23.01 9.29 -0.09
C PRO A 79 24.14 10.30 0.07
N SER A 80 24.66 10.85 -1.04
CA SER A 80 25.82 11.76 -1.03
C SER A 80 25.51 13.17 -0.54
N CYS A 81 24.25 13.59 -0.57
CA CYS A 81 23.83 14.94 -0.13
C CYS A 81 22.62 14.90 0.80
N ARG A 82 22.49 13.79 1.54
CA ARG A 82 21.43 13.61 2.54
C ARG A 82 21.71 14.53 3.73
N THR A 83 20.70 15.27 4.15
CA THR A 83 20.70 16.08 5.37
C THR A 83 19.43 15.83 6.17
N ASP A 84 19.49 16.08 7.47
CA ASP A 84 18.34 16.00 8.34
C ASP A 84 17.37 17.16 8.09
N HIS A 85 16.10 16.84 8.03
CA HIS A 85 14.98 17.78 7.91
C HIS A 85 14.05 17.59 9.09
N VAL A 86 14.09 18.54 10.02
CA VAL A 86 13.19 18.57 11.17
C VAL A 86 11.85 19.09 10.69
N LEU A 87 10.82 18.24 10.76
CA LEU A 87 9.50 18.61 10.27
C LEU A 87 8.91 19.77 11.08
N THR A 88 8.39 20.75 10.37
CA THR A 88 7.62 21.86 10.94
C THR A 88 6.26 21.38 11.46
N PRO A 89 5.60 22.13 12.37
CA PRO A 89 4.25 21.79 12.83
C PRO A 89 3.23 21.64 11.69
N ASP A 90 3.40 22.37 10.59
CA ASP A 90 2.53 22.23 9.43
C ASP A 90 2.75 20.92 8.67
N GLU A 91 4.02 20.56 8.43
CA GLU A 91 4.36 19.29 7.81
C GLU A 91 3.87 18.11 8.65
N ILE A 92 3.99 18.18 9.98
CA ILE A 92 3.46 17.16 10.90
C ILE A 92 1.94 17.01 10.74
N ARG A 93 1.19 18.13 10.68
CA ARG A 93 -0.26 18.09 10.42
C ARG A 93 -0.60 17.49 9.07
N ARG A 94 0.18 17.81 8.03
CA ARG A 94 -0.01 17.28 6.67
C ARG A 94 0.25 15.77 6.58
N LEU A 95 1.05 15.21 7.49
CA LEU A 95 1.19 13.76 7.65
C LEU A 95 -0.01 13.13 8.38
N GLY A 96 -0.88 13.92 9.00
CA GLY A 96 -2.02 13.44 9.78
C GLY A 96 -1.74 13.28 11.27
N TYR A 97 -0.60 13.78 11.77
CA TYR A 97 -0.29 13.80 13.19
C TYR A 97 -0.69 15.14 13.85
N ASP A 98 -0.94 15.12 15.16
CA ASP A 98 -1.00 16.35 15.96
C ASP A 98 0.43 16.74 16.40
N PRO A 99 0.90 17.97 16.10
CA PRO A 99 2.20 18.45 16.58
C PRO A 99 2.40 18.38 18.09
N LYS A 100 1.32 18.33 18.89
CA LYS A 100 1.38 18.17 20.34
C LYS A 100 1.69 16.74 20.76
N ASP A 101 1.26 15.76 19.97
CA ASP A 101 1.40 14.33 20.28
C ASP A 101 2.76 13.75 19.81
N VAL A 102 3.47 14.47 18.93
CA VAL A 102 4.68 13.98 18.30
C VAL A 102 5.90 14.79 18.71
N ARG A 103 6.80 14.14 19.45
CA ARG A 103 8.14 14.68 19.73
C ARG A 103 8.94 14.68 18.42
N ARG A 104 9.38 15.86 17.98
CA ARG A 104 10.32 16.16 16.87
C ARG A 104 10.51 15.01 15.87
N LEU A 105 9.82 15.04 14.73
CA LEU A 105 10.10 14.14 13.61
C LEU A 105 11.27 14.68 12.78
N VAL A 106 12.24 13.82 12.51
CA VAL A 106 13.38 14.12 11.65
C VAL A 106 13.35 13.16 10.48
N PHE A 107 13.17 13.70 9.27
CA PHE A 107 13.24 12.94 8.02
C PHE A 107 14.52 13.31 7.26
N ALA A 108 14.86 12.55 6.23
CA ALA A 108 15.92 12.94 5.33
C ALA A 108 15.41 13.83 4.18
N ARG A 109 16.27 14.74 3.74
CA ARG A 109 16.12 15.48 2.48
C ARG A 109 17.45 15.53 1.75
N GLY A 110 17.41 15.63 0.43
CA GLY A 110 18.60 15.87 -0.38
C GLY A 110 18.76 17.35 -0.70
N THR A 111 19.94 17.92 -0.44
CA THR A 111 20.26 19.32 -0.80
C THR A 111 20.59 19.50 -2.27
N GLY A 112 21.00 18.43 -2.96
CA GLY A 112 21.44 18.44 -4.35
C GLY A 112 22.97 18.46 -4.46
N CYS A 113 23.51 17.55 -5.25
CA CYS A 113 24.95 17.46 -5.55
C CYS A 113 25.17 16.87 -6.95
N GLN A 114 26.42 16.86 -7.41
CA GLN A 114 26.77 16.35 -8.73
C GLN A 114 26.33 14.88 -8.93
N ASP A 115 26.45 14.03 -7.90
CA ASP A 115 26.08 12.61 -7.96
C ASP A 115 24.60 12.33 -8.27
N CYS A 116 23.72 13.27 -7.90
CA CYS A 116 22.29 13.23 -8.18
C CYS A 116 21.87 14.27 -9.22
N ARG A 117 22.83 14.90 -9.92
CA ARG A 117 22.58 15.97 -10.89
C ARG A 117 21.76 17.11 -10.29
N PHE A 118 22.08 17.46 -9.05
CA PHE A 118 21.44 18.53 -8.26
C PHE A 118 19.93 18.32 -8.01
N LEU A 119 19.41 17.11 -8.19
CA LEU A 119 18.00 16.80 -7.94
C LEU A 119 17.66 16.56 -6.46
N GLY A 120 18.66 16.20 -5.65
CA GLY A 120 18.45 15.75 -4.26
C GLY A 120 18.01 14.28 -4.12
N TYR A 121 17.78 13.57 -5.24
CA TYR A 121 17.31 12.18 -5.25
C TYR A 121 18.14 11.30 -6.19
N LYS A 122 18.37 10.05 -5.80
CA LYS A 122 19.09 9.06 -6.62
C LYS A 122 18.51 7.66 -6.39
N GLY A 123 17.88 7.11 -7.44
CA GLY A 123 17.17 5.84 -7.38
C GLY A 123 15.74 5.96 -6.83
N ARG A 124 15.13 4.82 -6.52
CA ARG A 124 13.75 4.72 -6.02
C ARG A 124 13.67 3.81 -4.81
N VAL A 125 12.65 4.04 -4.00
CA VAL A 125 12.25 3.15 -2.90
C VAL A 125 10.77 2.82 -3.08
N ALA A 126 10.43 1.54 -2.98
CA ALA A 126 9.05 1.10 -3.04
C ALA A 126 8.40 1.26 -1.67
N VAL A 127 7.13 1.66 -1.65
CA VAL A 127 6.23 1.50 -0.51
C VAL A 127 5.12 0.52 -0.84
N PHE A 128 4.67 -0.21 0.16
CA PHE A 128 3.71 -1.29 0.02
C PHE A 128 2.60 -1.17 1.05
N GLU A 129 1.41 -1.57 0.65
CA GLU A 129 0.27 -1.84 1.51
C GLU A 129 -0.24 -3.22 1.15
N LEU A 130 -0.26 -4.13 2.13
CA LEU A 130 -0.71 -5.50 1.96
C LEU A 130 -2.03 -5.70 2.71
N LEU A 131 -3.09 -5.95 1.95
CA LEU A 131 -4.37 -6.37 2.47
C LEU A 131 -4.46 -7.90 2.46
N ILE A 132 -4.68 -8.47 3.64
CA ILE A 132 -4.90 -9.91 3.83
C ILE A 132 -6.38 -10.12 4.13
N LEU A 133 -7.04 -11.02 3.39
CA LEU A 133 -8.45 -11.32 3.60
C LEU A 133 -8.59 -12.42 4.67
N ASN A 134 -8.52 -12.03 5.95
CA ASN A 134 -8.94 -12.89 7.05
C ASN A 134 -10.49 -12.97 7.13
N GLU A 135 -11.01 -13.81 8.02
CA GLU A 135 -12.46 -14.02 8.16
C GLU A 135 -13.22 -12.70 8.43
N GLN A 136 -12.70 -11.82 9.27
CA GLN A 136 -13.33 -10.54 9.59
C GLN A 136 -13.40 -9.59 8.37
N VAL A 137 -12.36 -9.57 7.53
CA VAL A 137 -12.35 -8.79 6.29
C VAL A 137 -13.31 -9.40 5.26
N LYS A 138 -13.33 -10.74 5.14
CA LYS A 138 -14.28 -11.46 4.27
C LYS A 138 -15.73 -11.17 4.66
N ASP A 139 -16.05 -11.22 5.95
CA ASP A 139 -17.37 -10.91 6.48
C ASP A 139 -17.77 -9.46 6.19
N ALA A 140 -16.86 -8.51 6.41
CA ALA A 140 -17.08 -7.11 6.09
C ALA A 140 -17.37 -6.90 4.60
N LEU A 141 -16.68 -7.64 3.72
CA LEU A 141 -16.89 -7.60 2.28
C LEU A 141 -18.26 -8.18 1.89
N ILE A 142 -18.63 -9.34 2.44
CA ILE A 142 -19.93 -9.99 2.19
C ILE A 142 -21.09 -9.09 2.65
N GLN A 143 -20.92 -8.42 3.80
CA GLN A 143 -21.87 -7.44 4.33
C GLN A 143 -21.85 -6.09 3.58
N ARG A 144 -21.02 -5.95 2.55
CA ARG A 144 -20.85 -4.73 1.74
C ARG A 144 -20.59 -3.48 2.61
N ARG A 145 -19.75 -3.63 3.63
CA ARG A 145 -19.35 -2.51 4.49
C ARG A 145 -18.56 -1.46 3.70
N ALA A 146 -18.57 -0.23 4.19
CA ALA A 146 -17.84 0.86 3.56
C ALA A 146 -16.32 0.63 3.58
N SER A 147 -15.60 1.26 2.65
CA SER A 147 -14.13 1.13 2.53
C SER A 147 -13.38 1.46 3.82
N TYR A 148 -13.83 2.48 4.56
CA TYR A 148 -13.21 2.89 5.81
C TYR A 148 -13.41 1.84 6.92
N ASP A 149 -14.52 1.10 6.91
CA ASP A 149 -14.76 0.01 7.86
C ASP A 149 -13.87 -1.19 7.55
N ILE A 150 -13.77 -1.57 6.26
CA ILE A 150 -12.85 -2.63 5.82
C ILE A 150 -11.42 -2.27 6.21
N ARG A 151 -11.02 -1.01 6.01
CA ARG A 151 -9.68 -0.52 6.39
C ARG A 151 -9.43 -0.64 7.89
N ARG A 152 -10.37 -0.16 8.70
CA ARG A 152 -10.27 -0.23 10.17
C ARG A 152 -10.14 -1.67 10.64
N ILE A 153 -11.02 -2.56 10.17
CA ILE A 153 -10.97 -4.00 10.47
C ILE A 153 -9.63 -4.61 10.06
N SER A 154 -9.10 -4.25 8.88
CA SER A 154 -7.82 -4.77 8.39
C SER A 154 -6.66 -4.32 9.26
N ILE A 155 -6.63 -3.05 9.67
CA ILE A 155 -5.62 -2.50 10.59
C ILE A 155 -5.68 -3.24 11.93
N GLU A 156 -6.86 -3.43 12.50
CA GLU A 156 -7.06 -4.02 13.83
C GLU A 156 -6.77 -5.53 13.86
N THR A 157 -7.15 -6.26 12.80
CA THR A 157 -7.14 -7.73 12.82
C THR A 157 -5.95 -8.36 12.08
N THR A 158 -5.35 -7.65 11.13
CA THR A 158 -4.20 -8.14 10.35
C THR A 158 -2.97 -7.25 10.48
N GLY A 159 -3.08 -6.10 11.16
CA GLY A 159 -1.98 -5.16 11.31
C GLY A 159 -1.65 -4.38 10.04
N LEU A 160 -2.55 -4.33 9.05
CA LEU A 160 -2.35 -3.67 7.75
C LEU A 160 -1.64 -2.33 7.91
N VAL A 161 -0.47 -2.18 7.28
CA VAL A 161 0.29 -0.93 7.21
C VAL A 161 -0.07 -0.23 5.91
N SER A 162 -0.60 0.99 6.00
CA SER A 162 -1.00 1.75 4.83
C SER A 162 0.21 2.26 4.03
N LEU A 163 -0.02 2.63 2.76
CA LEU A 163 1.03 3.23 1.93
C LEU A 163 1.66 4.45 2.60
N LEU A 164 0.85 5.31 3.21
CA LEU A 164 1.30 6.49 3.95
C LEU A 164 2.19 6.11 5.13
N GLU A 165 1.77 5.12 5.93
CA GLU A 165 2.52 4.68 7.11
C GLU A 165 3.87 4.05 6.74
N ASP A 166 3.91 3.20 5.71
CA ASP A 166 5.16 2.64 5.19
C ASP A 166 6.07 3.74 4.60
N GLY A 167 5.48 4.76 3.96
CA GLY A 167 6.18 5.96 3.53
C GLY A 167 6.81 6.73 4.68
N ILE A 168 6.04 7.02 5.75
CA ILE A 168 6.49 7.70 6.97
C ILE A 168 7.64 6.92 7.62
N PHE A 169 7.48 5.60 7.75
CA PHE A 169 8.53 4.72 8.26
C PHE A 169 9.81 4.84 7.42
N LYS A 170 9.72 4.73 6.09
CA LYS A 170 10.89 4.83 5.21
C LYS A 170 11.52 6.22 5.19
N ALA A 171 10.75 7.29 5.36
CA ALA A 171 11.30 8.64 5.48
C ALA A 171 12.01 8.87 6.82
N SER A 172 11.53 8.26 7.91
CA SER A 172 12.24 8.32 9.21
C SER A 172 13.56 7.54 9.18
N GLN A 173 13.66 6.49 8.35
CA GLN A 173 14.94 5.82 8.04
C GLN A 173 15.81 6.63 7.04
N GLY A 174 15.25 7.71 6.50
CA GLY A 174 15.87 8.60 5.53
C GLY A 174 16.09 7.98 4.16
N LEU A 175 15.22 7.06 3.77
CA LEU A 175 15.18 6.46 2.43
C LEU A 175 14.42 7.36 1.45
N THR A 176 13.38 8.05 1.89
CA THR A 176 12.62 9.03 1.10
C THR A 176 12.44 10.32 1.90
N SER A 177 11.76 11.31 1.33
CA SER A 177 11.53 12.61 1.96
C SER A 177 10.05 12.88 2.24
N PHE A 178 9.80 13.92 3.03
CA PHE A 178 8.45 14.44 3.28
C PHE A 178 7.72 14.83 1.99
N GLU A 179 8.42 15.51 1.07
CA GLU A 179 7.84 16.00 -0.19
C GLU A 179 7.36 14.85 -1.06
N GLU A 180 8.12 13.75 -1.10
CA GLU A 180 7.75 12.55 -1.85
C GLU A 180 6.50 11.88 -1.24
N ILE A 181 6.42 11.75 0.08
CA ILE A 181 5.24 11.19 0.76
C ILE A 181 3.99 11.98 0.40
N ILE A 182 4.02 13.29 0.61
CA ILE A 182 2.83 14.15 0.44
C ILE A 182 2.39 14.22 -1.02
N ARG A 183 3.32 14.13 -1.96
CA ARG A 183 3.05 14.15 -3.39
C ARG A 183 2.47 12.83 -3.90
N MET A 184 2.99 11.69 -3.45
CA MET A 184 2.77 10.40 -4.10
C MET A 184 1.79 9.48 -3.37
N LEU A 185 1.54 9.70 -2.07
CA LEU A 185 0.82 8.74 -1.23
C LEU A 185 -0.55 9.26 -0.79
N PRO A 186 -1.59 8.41 -0.84
CA PRO A 186 -2.93 8.77 -0.41
C PRO A 186 -2.99 8.91 1.11
N ARG A 187 -3.79 9.86 1.61
CA ARG A 187 -3.97 10.16 3.03
C ARG A 187 -5.40 9.78 3.46
N LEU A 188 -5.59 8.49 3.73
CA LEU A 188 -6.92 7.88 3.90
C LEU A 188 -7.38 7.78 5.37
N SER A 189 -6.43 7.75 6.30
CA SER A 189 -6.68 7.70 7.74
C SER A 189 -5.52 8.35 8.50
N ARG A 190 -5.75 8.70 9.77
CA ARG A 190 -4.69 9.11 10.68
C ARG A 190 -3.67 7.97 10.80
N PRO A 191 -2.37 8.19 10.51
CA PRO A 191 -1.37 7.15 10.65
C PRO A 191 -1.09 6.86 12.13
N ARG A 192 -0.69 5.61 12.42
CA ARG A 192 -0.21 5.23 13.77
C ARG A 192 1.07 5.99 14.15
N PRO A 193 1.37 6.14 15.45
CA PRO A 193 2.60 6.76 15.91
C PRO A 193 3.85 6.05 15.34
N LEU A 194 4.89 6.81 15.03
CA LEU A 194 6.11 6.26 14.40
C LEU A 194 6.74 5.11 15.21
N GLY A 195 6.70 5.17 16.54
CA GLY A 195 7.21 4.08 17.39
C GLY A 195 6.44 2.77 17.22
N GLU A 196 5.15 2.82 16.92
CA GLU A 196 4.36 1.64 16.58
C GLU A 196 4.69 1.13 15.17
N LEU A 197 4.84 2.04 14.20
CA LEU A 197 5.24 1.68 12.83
C LEU A 197 6.61 0.99 12.81
N ASN A 198 7.58 1.46 13.59
CA ASN A 198 8.89 0.82 13.72
C ASN A 198 8.77 -0.63 14.21
N ARG A 199 7.91 -0.88 15.21
CA ARG A 199 7.66 -2.24 15.73
C ARG A 199 7.03 -3.14 14.68
N LEU A 200 6.00 -2.66 13.98
CA LEU A 200 5.30 -3.42 12.95
C LEU A 200 6.21 -3.76 11.75
N GLN A 201 7.14 -2.86 11.42
CA GLN A 201 8.08 -3.04 10.31
C GLN A 201 9.38 -3.75 10.72
N GLY A 202 9.47 -4.25 11.95
CA GLY A 202 10.62 -5.01 12.44
C GLY A 202 11.90 -4.19 12.64
N ALA A 203 11.80 -2.86 12.72
CA ALA A 203 12.93 -2.02 13.08
C ALA A 203 13.23 -2.18 14.58
N ARG A 204 14.49 -2.55 14.90
CA ARG A 204 14.95 -2.60 16.28
C ARG A 204 15.12 -1.16 16.79
N SER A 205 14.51 -0.89 17.94
CA SER A 205 14.61 0.36 18.70
C SER A 205 16.03 0.70 19.11
#